data_AF-A0A202BVN5-F1
#
_entry.id   AF-A0A202BVN5-F1
#
_cell.length_a   1.000
_cell.length_b   1.000
_cell.length_c   1.000
_cell.angle_alpha   90.00
_cell.angle_beta   90.00
_cell.angle_gamma   90.00
#
_symmetry.space_group_name_H-M   'P 1'
#
loop_
_entity.id
_entity.type
_entity.pdbx_description
1 polymer ?
#
loop_
_entity_poly.entity_id
_entity_poly.type
_entity_poly.pdbx_seq_one_letter_code
_entity_poly.pdbx_strand_id
1 'polypeptide(L)'
;MKKIFLLLFPVCLFSQENCFDDGQKHYQSRMGFLNSTDTRESILFNNPSHVKFQENRNNTSYENDEMYGFGDSLSQELSIKKQAENKEGKEKFSSFFNNQFSYIQFQKEKNSLYAFAQNSFGYWLLEIKNKKSKAYYIGFSKNTFINRNQKEKFIKDNKLYLDGSFLTVKSKIRFVEMEAVKDYLTFEVNLDDIKKDSDNDGYNDFFEKLIYLNPQSKDTDGDGISDFDDLNPLHKSEKGKFISLYEEIIDLDASIYCNSENHYLFELYDSDCEYFQKVNPQKRRVLILSETQAYQLNDDYRSLLGTFYGRIKKGSDEKTFYIPYSEKSSGGRIIAEFKNEKWSIFEDLQYKI
;
A
#
# COMPACT_ATOMS: atom_id res chain seq x y z
N MET A 1 -26.32 -19.82 -59.02
CA MET A 1 -26.22 -18.64 -58.13
C MET A 1 -25.50 -19.06 -56.85
N LYS A 2 -24.19 -18.83 -56.75
CA LYS A 2 -23.41 -19.09 -55.52
C LYS A 2 -23.62 -17.92 -54.56
N LYS A 3 -24.20 -18.17 -53.39
CA LYS A 3 -24.30 -17.19 -52.30
C LYS A 3 -22.92 -17.09 -51.64
N ILE A 4 -22.28 -15.94 -51.77
CA ILE A 4 -21.09 -15.56 -51.01
C ILE A 4 -21.58 -15.21 -49.61
N PHE A 5 -21.17 -16.01 -48.62
CA PHE A 5 -21.30 -15.66 -47.21
C PHE A 5 -20.12 -14.72 -46.87
N LEU A 6 -20.39 -13.42 -46.78
CA LEU A 6 -19.44 -12.48 -46.20
C LEU A 6 -19.44 -12.70 -44.69
N LEU A 7 -18.46 -13.47 -44.21
CA LEU A 7 -18.05 -13.48 -42.81
C LEU A 7 -17.44 -12.10 -42.51
N LEU A 8 -18.26 -11.20 -41.96
CA LEU A 8 -17.78 -10.02 -41.26
C LEU A 8 -17.06 -10.52 -40.00
N PHE A 9 -15.73 -10.60 -40.07
CA PHE A 9 -14.92 -10.59 -38.86
C PHE A 9 -15.27 -9.29 -38.11
N PRO A 10 -15.72 -9.35 -36.84
CA PRO A 10 -15.70 -8.16 -36.03
C PRO A 10 -14.22 -7.81 -35.91
N VAL A 11 -13.81 -6.71 -36.57
CA VAL A 11 -12.57 -6.05 -36.20
C VAL A 11 -12.75 -5.73 -34.73
N CYS A 12 -11.98 -6.39 -33.89
CA CYS A 12 -11.82 -6.03 -32.49
C CYS A 12 -11.29 -4.58 -32.45
N LEU A 13 -12.19 -3.60 -32.50
CA LEU A 13 -12.00 -2.28 -31.93
C LEU A 13 -12.00 -2.47 -30.41
N PHE A 14 -10.93 -3.04 -29.88
CA PHE A 14 -10.78 -3.24 -28.44
C PHE A 14 -9.76 -2.22 -27.91
N SER A 15 -10.11 -1.67 -26.74
CA SER A 15 -9.20 -1.22 -25.66
C SER A 15 -8.73 0.24 -25.58
N GLN A 16 -8.73 1.04 -26.66
CA GLN A 16 -8.24 2.43 -26.56
C GLN A 16 -9.23 3.44 -25.94
N GLU A 17 -10.50 3.08 -25.76
CA GLU A 17 -11.58 4.03 -25.42
C GLU A 17 -11.45 4.66 -24.01
N ASN A 18 -10.65 4.06 -23.11
CA ASN A 18 -10.52 4.55 -21.74
C ASN A 18 -9.31 5.45 -21.49
N CYS A 19 -8.35 5.52 -22.42
CA CYS A 19 -7.13 6.31 -22.24
C CYS A 19 -7.24 7.76 -22.73
N PHE A 20 -8.09 8.03 -23.72
CA PHE A 20 -8.24 9.38 -24.30
C PHE A 20 -9.50 10.08 -23.79
N ASP A 21 -9.39 11.39 -23.60
CA ASP A 21 -10.53 12.26 -23.33
C ASP A 21 -11.42 12.35 -24.59
N ASP A 22 -12.67 11.94 -24.47
CA ASP A 22 -13.70 11.99 -25.52
C ASP A 22 -14.73 13.12 -25.28
N GLY A 23 -14.52 13.96 -24.26
CA GLY A 23 -15.42 15.04 -23.87
C GLY A 23 -16.60 14.63 -22.99
N GLN A 24 -16.76 13.35 -22.66
CA GLN A 24 -17.74 12.89 -21.68
C GLN A 24 -17.25 13.14 -20.24
N LYS A 25 -18.20 13.21 -19.29
CA LYS A 25 -17.85 13.24 -17.87
C LYS A 25 -17.35 11.86 -17.46
N HIS A 26 -16.04 11.74 -17.34
CA HIS A 26 -15.38 10.54 -16.84
C HIS A 26 -15.17 10.57 -15.34
N TYR A 27 -14.88 9.41 -14.78
CA TYR A 27 -14.44 9.27 -13.40
C TYR A 27 -13.31 10.27 -13.10
N GLN A 28 -13.53 11.04 -12.04
CA GLN A 28 -12.49 11.83 -11.40
C GLN A 28 -12.21 11.10 -10.10
N SER A 29 -10.94 10.78 -9.82
CA SER A 29 -10.56 10.17 -8.55
C SER A 29 -11.15 10.99 -7.41
N ARG A 30 -12.19 10.44 -6.79
CA ARG A 30 -12.72 10.97 -5.55
C ARG A 30 -11.86 10.31 -4.51
N MET A 31 -10.76 10.95 -4.13
CA MET A 31 -10.16 10.72 -2.81
C MET A 31 -11.28 11.00 -1.80
N GLY A 32 -12.02 9.94 -1.47
CA GLY A 32 -13.19 10.01 -0.63
C GLY A 32 -12.72 10.53 0.72
N PHE A 33 -13.25 11.66 1.15
CA PHE A 33 -13.23 11.99 2.56
C PHE A 33 -13.80 10.78 3.29
N LEU A 34 -12.97 10.16 4.14
CA LEU A 34 -13.28 9.07 5.07
C LEU A 34 -14.75 9.13 5.50
N ASN A 35 -15.61 8.31 4.88
CA ASN A 35 -17.03 8.27 5.20
C ASN A 35 -17.41 6.96 5.89
N SER A 36 -16.47 6.33 6.58
CA SER A 36 -16.81 5.29 7.54
C SER A 36 -17.02 5.95 8.92
N THR A 37 -18.28 6.22 9.26
CA THR A 37 -18.69 6.21 10.67
C THR A 37 -18.89 4.76 11.04
N ASP A 38 -17.80 4.00 11.18
CA ASP A 38 -17.90 2.62 11.64
C ASP A 38 -18.55 2.65 13.02
N THR A 39 -19.68 1.95 13.15
CA THR A 39 -20.33 1.77 14.44
C THR A 39 -19.45 0.92 15.34
N ARG A 40 -19.58 1.10 16.65
CA ARG A 40 -18.88 0.29 17.65
C ARG A 40 -19.05 -1.20 17.39
N GLU A 41 -20.26 -1.64 17.05
CA GLU A 41 -20.58 -3.01 16.73
C GLU A 41 -19.87 -3.48 15.45
N SER A 42 -19.87 -2.67 14.39
CA SER A 42 -19.19 -3.01 13.13
C SER A 42 -17.68 -3.16 13.29
N ILE A 43 -17.05 -2.33 14.14
CA ILE A 43 -15.60 -2.41 14.40
C ILE A 43 -15.21 -3.76 15.01
N LEU A 44 -16.00 -4.20 16.00
CA LEU A 44 -15.76 -5.48 16.65
C LEU A 44 -16.12 -6.67 15.73
N PHE A 45 -17.18 -6.54 14.94
CA PHE A 45 -17.64 -7.58 14.02
C PHE A 45 -16.68 -7.77 12.83
N ASN A 46 -16.12 -6.69 12.29
CA ASN A 46 -15.21 -6.72 11.15
C ASN A 46 -13.76 -7.09 11.52
N ASN A 47 -13.51 -7.44 12.79
CA ASN A 47 -12.19 -7.89 13.19
C ASN A 47 -11.80 -9.17 12.44
N PRO A 48 -10.61 -9.23 11.82
CA PRO A 48 -10.17 -10.37 11.03
C PRO A 48 -10.17 -11.67 11.84
N SER A 49 -10.69 -12.74 11.24
CA SER A 49 -10.93 -14.01 11.95
C SER A 49 -9.68 -14.68 12.53
N HIS A 50 -8.50 -14.42 11.95
CA HIS A 50 -7.21 -14.91 12.43
C HIS A 50 -6.63 -14.10 13.59
N VAL A 51 -7.19 -12.92 13.85
CA VAL A 51 -6.82 -12.04 14.97
C VAL A 51 -7.80 -12.28 16.11
N LYS A 52 -7.36 -12.94 17.17
CA LYS A 52 -8.14 -13.05 18.41
C LYS A 52 -7.81 -11.89 19.32
N PHE A 53 -8.75 -11.51 20.18
CA PHE A 53 -8.50 -10.49 21.20
C PHE A 53 -9.20 -10.83 22.50
N GLN A 54 -8.57 -10.42 23.60
CA GLN A 54 -9.15 -10.51 24.93
C GLN A 54 -8.80 -9.26 25.73
N GLU A 55 -9.65 -8.91 26.67
CA GLU A 55 -9.41 -7.79 27.56
C GLU A 55 -8.49 -8.20 28.72
N ASN A 56 -7.49 -7.38 29.00
CA ASN A 56 -6.53 -7.53 30.07
C ASN A 56 -6.23 -6.16 30.69
N ARG A 57 -6.87 -5.86 31.83
CA ARG A 57 -6.80 -4.57 32.52
C ARG A 57 -5.41 -4.17 33.02
N ASN A 58 -4.43 -5.09 32.97
CA ASN A 58 -3.03 -4.78 33.25
C ASN A 58 -2.31 -4.12 32.07
N ASN A 59 -2.90 -4.14 30.86
CA ASN A 59 -2.32 -3.49 29.70
C ASN A 59 -2.52 -1.96 29.78
N THR A 60 -1.72 -1.20 29.00
CA THR A 60 -1.89 0.25 28.89
C THR A 60 -3.12 0.58 28.06
N SER A 61 -3.91 1.57 28.49
CA SER A 61 -4.99 2.14 27.68
C SER A 61 -4.46 2.92 26.48
N TYR A 62 -5.30 3.10 25.46
CA TYR A 62 -4.99 4.00 24.35
C TYR A 62 -4.62 5.42 24.83
N GLU A 63 -5.43 6.00 25.72
CA GLU A 63 -5.22 7.37 26.22
C GLU A 63 -3.88 7.53 26.94
N ASN A 64 -3.51 6.56 27.79
CA ASN A 64 -2.22 6.58 28.48
C ASN A 64 -1.06 6.33 27.51
N ASP A 65 -1.24 5.49 26.47
CA ASP A 65 -0.21 5.27 25.45
C ASP A 65 0.06 6.54 24.63
N GLU A 66 -0.99 7.28 24.27
CA GLU A 66 -0.89 8.59 23.62
C GLU A 66 -0.14 9.61 24.47
N MET A 67 -0.41 9.67 25.79
CA MET A 67 0.29 10.58 26.70
C MET A 67 1.81 10.36 26.72
N TYR A 68 2.29 9.12 26.55
CA TYR A 68 3.74 8.87 26.45
C TYR A 68 4.37 9.52 25.21
N GLY A 69 3.60 9.73 24.14
CA GLY A 69 4.06 10.46 22.95
C GLY A 69 4.37 11.94 23.20
N PHE A 70 3.84 12.52 24.28
CA PHE A 70 3.99 13.94 24.63
C PHE A 70 5.07 14.23 25.69
N GLY A 71 5.86 13.23 26.11
CA GLY A 71 7.12 13.45 26.83
C GLY A 71 7.04 13.62 28.36
N ASP A 72 6.39 12.68 29.06
CA ASP A 72 6.44 12.62 30.54
C ASP A 72 7.84 12.22 31.06
N SER A 73 8.24 12.70 32.23
CA SER A 73 9.56 12.51 32.85
C SER A 73 9.92 11.04 33.14
N LEU A 74 8.97 10.22 33.61
CA LEU A 74 9.16 8.77 33.79
C LEU A 74 9.29 8.03 32.44
N SER A 75 8.72 8.60 31.39
CA SER A 75 8.84 8.09 30.01
C SER A 75 10.24 8.35 29.42
N GLN A 76 10.97 9.35 29.93
CA GLN A 76 12.33 9.66 29.45
C GLN A 76 13.37 8.61 29.86
N GLU A 77 13.36 8.08 31.09
CA GLU A 77 14.35 7.06 31.48
C GLU A 77 14.09 5.69 30.84
N LEU A 78 12.82 5.25 30.79
CA LEU A 78 12.42 4.04 30.06
C LEU A 78 12.70 4.18 28.55
N SER A 79 12.49 5.37 27.97
CA SER A 79 12.77 5.60 26.55
C SER A 79 14.26 5.59 26.23
N ILE A 80 15.16 6.07 27.11
CA ILE A 80 16.62 6.07 26.83
C ILE A 80 17.17 4.64 26.75
N LYS A 81 16.83 3.77 27.72
CA LYS A 81 17.33 2.38 27.72
C LYS A 81 16.73 1.57 26.56
N LYS A 82 15.43 1.75 26.31
CA LYS A 82 14.73 1.13 25.18
C LYS A 82 15.22 1.69 23.84
N GLN A 83 15.57 2.97 23.74
CA GLN A 83 16.18 3.58 22.54
C GLN A 83 17.56 2.98 22.23
N ALA A 84 18.38 2.70 23.25
CA ALA A 84 19.71 2.11 23.05
C ALA A 84 19.62 0.65 22.56
N GLU A 85 18.80 -0.19 23.19
CA GLU A 85 18.56 -1.58 22.76
C GLU A 85 17.83 -1.65 21.40
N ASN A 86 16.91 -0.71 21.15
CA ASN A 86 16.25 -0.57 19.86
C ASN A 86 17.17 -0.08 18.75
N LYS A 87 18.30 0.57 19.07
CA LYS A 87 19.23 1.08 18.05
C LYS A 87 19.91 -0.07 17.29
N GLU A 88 20.48 -1.06 17.99
CA GLU A 88 21.12 -2.22 17.34
C GLU A 88 20.09 -3.05 16.56
N GLY A 89 18.92 -3.30 17.16
CA GLY A 89 17.81 -3.98 16.48
C GLY A 89 17.40 -3.25 15.21
N LYS A 90 17.18 -1.94 15.30
CA LYS A 90 16.81 -1.09 14.16
C LYS A 90 17.87 -1.11 13.08
N GLU A 91 19.14 -0.85 13.39
CA GLU A 91 20.24 -0.88 12.41
C GLU A 91 20.31 -2.22 11.69
N LYS A 92 20.18 -3.32 12.44
CA LYS A 92 20.21 -4.67 11.87
C LYS A 92 19.04 -4.93 10.95
N PHE A 93 17.79 -4.74 11.40
CA PHE A 93 16.63 -4.98 10.54
C PHE A 93 16.61 -4.01 9.35
N SER A 94 16.97 -2.75 9.55
CA SER A 94 17.12 -1.76 8.49
C SER A 94 18.07 -2.21 7.37
N SER A 95 19.17 -2.89 7.71
CA SER A 95 20.11 -3.42 6.70
C SER A 95 19.51 -4.55 5.85
N PHE A 96 18.56 -5.33 6.39
CA PHE A 96 17.89 -6.42 5.66
C PHE A 96 16.64 -5.97 4.89
N PHE A 97 16.04 -4.86 5.29
CA PHE A 97 14.76 -4.38 4.75
C PHE A 97 14.86 -2.96 4.16
N ASN A 98 16.06 -2.47 3.85
CA ASN A 98 16.27 -1.17 3.20
C ASN A 98 15.50 0.01 3.82
N ASN A 99 15.43 0.06 5.16
CA ASN A 99 14.71 1.10 5.90
C ASN A 99 13.21 1.28 5.58
N GLN A 100 12.55 0.28 4.98
CA GLN A 100 11.14 0.41 4.55
C GLN A 100 10.11 0.27 5.69
N PHE A 101 10.55 0.09 6.94
CA PHE A 101 9.70 -0.09 8.11
C PHE A 101 10.07 0.84 9.26
N SER A 102 9.03 1.25 10.01
CA SER A 102 9.15 1.83 11.35
C SER A 102 9.04 0.72 12.39
N TYR A 103 10.08 0.54 13.20
CA TYR A 103 10.17 -0.55 14.17
C TYR A 103 9.57 -0.16 15.52
N ILE A 104 8.75 -1.04 16.09
CA ILE A 104 8.03 -0.81 17.35
C ILE A 104 8.67 -1.62 18.48
N GLN A 105 8.97 -2.90 18.24
CA GLN A 105 9.53 -3.79 19.26
C GLN A 105 10.40 -4.89 18.65
N PHE A 106 11.41 -5.35 19.40
CA PHE A 106 12.32 -6.42 19.00
C PHE A 106 12.30 -7.58 20.00
N GLN A 107 12.47 -8.81 19.51
CA GLN A 107 12.61 -10.00 20.33
C GLN A 107 13.68 -10.91 19.75
N LYS A 108 14.57 -11.42 20.60
CA LYS A 108 15.60 -12.38 20.24
C LYS A 108 15.23 -13.76 20.75
N GLU A 109 15.20 -14.73 19.85
CA GLU A 109 15.08 -16.15 20.14
C GLU A 109 16.41 -16.86 19.82
N LYS A 110 16.52 -18.15 20.20
CA LYS A 110 17.77 -18.92 20.05
C LYS A 110 18.35 -18.87 18.63
N ASN A 111 17.50 -18.98 17.60
CA ASN A 111 17.90 -19.06 16.19
C ASN A 111 17.24 -18.00 15.29
N SER A 112 16.36 -17.16 15.83
CA SER A 112 15.60 -16.16 15.06
C SER A 112 15.64 -14.83 15.79
N LEU A 113 15.65 -13.75 15.02
CA LEU A 113 15.36 -12.40 15.50
C LEU A 113 14.02 -11.98 14.94
N TYR A 114 13.21 -11.35 15.78
CA TYR A 114 11.92 -10.84 15.39
C TYR A 114 11.85 -9.34 15.62
N ALA A 115 11.16 -8.65 14.73
CA ALA A 115 10.73 -7.29 14.96
C ALA A 115 9.23 -7.18 14.67
N PHE A 116 8.52 -6.48 15.53
CA PHE A 116 7.21 -5.96 15.23
C PHE A 116 7.38 -4.54 14.68
N ALA A 117 6.85 -4.30 13.49
CA ALA A 117 7.08 -3.07 12.76
C ALA A 117 5.82 -2.65 11.98
N GLN A 118 5.86 -1.45 11.42
CA GLN A 118 4.80 -0.94 10.56
C GLN A 118 5.36 -0.20 9.35
N ASN A 119 4.59 -0.16 8.27
CA ASN A 119 4.81 0.73 7.13
C ASN A 119 3.46 1.32 6.68
N SER A 120 3.40 1.92 5.49
CA SER A 120 2.15 2.49 4.95
C SER A 120 1.00 1.48 4.88
N PHE A 121 1.29 0.20 4.59
CA PHE A 121 0.29 -0.87 4.52
C PHE A 121 -0.18 -1.39 5.89
N GLY A 122 0.40 -0.93 7.00
CA GLY A 122 0.00 -1.32 8.35
C GLY A 122 1.08 -2.11 9.06
N TYR A 123 0.68 -3.13 9.81
CA TYR A 123 1.55 -3.83 10.77
C TYR A 123 2.12 -5.15 10.24
N TRP A 124 3.37 -5.40 10.61
CA TRP A 124 4.18 -6.50 10.09
C TRP A 124 4.95 -7.19 11.21
N LEU A 125 5.06 -8.51 11.05
CA LEU A 125 6.05 -9.31 11.77
C LEU A 125 7.25 -9.55 10.85
N LEU A 126 8.44 -9.12 11.26
CA LEU A 126 9.67 -9.36 10.54
C LEU A 126 10.46 -10.46 11.25
N GLU A 127 11.03 -11.39 10.48
CA GLU A 127 11.89 -12.46 10.99
C GLU A 127 13.23 -12.44 10.25
N ILE A 128 14.33 -12.49 10.99
CA ILE A 128 15.66 -12.82 10.47
C ILE A 128 16.07 -14.15 11.07
N LYS A 129 16.21 -15.17 10.22
CA LYS A 129 16.64 -16.52 10.59
C LYS A 129 17.69 -17.02 9.63
N ASN A 130 18.84 -17.45 10.16
CA ASN A 130 19.97 -17.95 9.35
C ASN A 130 20.38 -17.00 8.20
N LYS A 131 20.45 -15.69 8.49
CA LYS A 131 20.74 -14.60 7.52
C LYS A 131 19.71 -14.45 6.39
N LYS A 132 18.55 -15.10 6.47
CA LYS A 132 17.41 -14.85 5.58
C LYS A 132 16.40 -13.98 6.32
N SER A 133 15.88 -12.97 5.65
CA SER A 133 14.82 -12.09 6.15
C SER A 133 13.50 -12.42 5.46
N LYS A 134 12.40 -12.36 6.21
CA LYS A 134 11.03 -12.35 5.68
C LYS A 134 10.20 -11.35 6.48
N ALA A 135 9.29 -10.65 5.84
CA ALA A 135 8.26 -9.85 6.51
C ALA A 135 6.88 -10.43 6.21
N TYR A 136 6.04 -10.48 7.23
CA TYR A 136 4.71 -11.07 7.18
C TYR A 136 3.70 -10.00 7.57
N TYR A 137 2.84 -9.62 6.63
CA TYR A 137 1.75 -8.69 6.91
C TYR A 137 0.75 -9.37 7.84
N ILE A 138 0.43 -8.71 8.96
CA ILE A 138 -0.38 -9.33 10.01
C ILE A 138 -1.87 -9.29 9.67
N GLY A 139 -2.32 -8.31 8.88
CA GLY A 139 -3.73 -8.20 8.51
C GLY A 139 -4.62 -7.77 9.67
N PHE A 140 -4.20 -6.77 10.44
CA PHE A 140 -5.09 -6.08 11.39
C PHE A 140 -6.06 -5.16 10.63
N SER A 141 -7.24 -4.88 11.20
CA SER A 141 -8.17 -3.87 10.66
C SER A 141 -7.69 -2.43 10.93
N LYS A 142 -8.14 -1.41 10.15
CA LYS A 142 -7.86 0.02 10.44
C LYS A 142 -8.05 0.45 11.87
N ASN A 143 -9.07 -0.12 12.52
CA ASN A 143 -9.48 0.29 13.84
C ASN A 143 -8.53 -0.28 14.90
N THR A 144 -7.64 -1.19 14.54
CA THR A 144 -6.68 -1.78 15.46
C THR A 144 -5.52 -0.81 15.66
N PHE A 145 -5.42 -0.31 16.89
CA PHE A 145 -4.25 0.40 17.37
C PHE A 145 -3.40 -0.54 18.21
N ILE A 146 -2.10 -0.57 17.94
CA ILE A 146 -1.14 -1.33 18.74
C ILE A 146 -0.32 -0.35 19.58
N ASN A 147 -0.26 -0.58 20.88
CA ASN A 147 0.44 0.30 21.82
C ASN A 147 1.91 0.45 21.42
N ARG A 148 2.47 1.67 21.57
CA ARG A 148 3.88 1.94 21.25
C ARG A 148 4.84 1.11 22.10
N ASN A 149 4.40 0.78 23.32
CA ASN A 149 5.17 -0.02 24.27
C ASN A 149 4.62 -1.44 24.38
N GLN A 150 5.23 -2.36 23.64
CA GLN A 150 4.93 -3.79 23.72
C GLN A 150 5.77 -4.50 24.79
N LYS A 151 5.29 -5.66 25.23
CA LYS A 151 6.04 -6.60 26.07
C LYS A 151 7.31 -7.06 25.34
N GLU A 152 8.39 -7.36 26.07
CA GLU A 152 9.64 -7.86 25.47
C GLU A 152 9.45 -9.21 24.77
N LYS A 153 8.63 -10.08 25.36
CA LYS A 153 8.26 -11.37 24.79
C LYS A 153 6.86 -11.31 24.17
N PHE A 154 6.80 -10.85 22.92
CA PHE A 154 5.60 -10.79 22.10
C PHE A 154 5.40 -12.03 21.22
N ILE A 155 6.38 -12.93 21.12
CA ILE A 155 6.24 -14.25 20.49
C ILE A 155 6.42 -15.35 21.53
N LYS A 156 5.45 -16.26 21.59
CA LYS A 156 5.48 -17.43 22.47
C LYS A 156 4.57 -18.52 21.92
N ASP A 157 4.99 -19.79 22.03
CA ASP A 157 4.17 -20.97 21.70
C ASP A 157 3.52 -20.89 20.30
N ASN A 158 4.32 -20.51 19.30
CA ASN A 158 3.91 -20.30 17.91
C ASN A 158 2.83 -19.23 17.70
N LYS A 159 2.74 -18.26 18.61
CA LYS A 159 1.77 -17.17 18.56
C LYS A 159 2.44 -15.82 18.78
N LEU A 160 1.87 -14.82 18.13
CA LEU A 160 2.14 -13.40 18.32
C LEU A 160 1.12 -12.83 19.30
N TYR A 161 1.61 -12.09 20.30
CA TYR A 161 0.86 -11.40 21.33
C TYR A 161 1.20 -9.92 21.31
N LEU A 162 0.20 -9.07 21.06
CA LEU A 162 0.37 -7.62 21.00
C LEU A 162 -0.70 -6.94 21.83
N ASP A 163 -0.32 -5.93 22.60
CA ASP A 163 -1.26 -5.16 23.40
C ASP A 163 -1.73 -3.92 22.64
N GLY A 164 -3.02 -3.58 22.76
CA GLY A 164 -3.59 -2.48 22.01
C GLY A 164 -5.06 -2.23 22.28
N SER A 165 -5.71 -1.57 21.33
CA SER A 165 -7.10 -1.10 21.46
C SER A 165 -7.77 -1.10 20.09
N PHE A 166 -9.10 -1.20 20.07
CA PHE A 166 -9.90 -0.83 18.92
C PHE A 166 -10.33 0.63 19.03
N LEU A 167 -10.09 1.43 18.00
CA LEU A 167 -10.36 2.86 17.96
C LEU A 167 -11.44 3.21 16.94
N THR A 168 -12.11 4.33 17.16
CA THR A 168 -12.97 4.99 16.17
C THR A 168 -12.67 6.48 16.12
N VAL A 169 -13.11 7.14 15.05
CA VAL A 169 -13.02 8.59 14.94
C VAL A 169 -14.13 9.21 15.77
N LYS A 170 -13.75 9.92 16.84
CA LYS A 170 -14.66 10.67 17.70
C LYS A 170 -15.08 11.99 17.06
N SER A 171 -14.12 12.70 16.47
CA SER A 171 -14.34 14.01 15.85
C SER A 171 -13.32 14.29 14.75
N LYS A 172 -13.71 15.12 13.78
CA LYS A 172 -12.84 15.63 12.71
C LYS A 172 -12.72 17.16 12.74
N ILE A 173 -13.10 17.79 13.86
CA ILE A 173 -13.07 19.25 13.97
C ILE A 173 -11.61 19.71 14.10
N ARG A 174 -11.06 20.27 13.00
CA ARG A 174 -9.66 20.71 12.81
C ARG A 174 -8.61 19.60 12.78
N PHE A 175 -8.70 18.62 13.68
CA PHE A 175 -7.85 17.44 13.71
C PHE A 175 -8.70 16.19 13.86
N VAL A 176 -8.15 15.03 13.50
CA VAL A 176 -8.79 13.74 13.73
C VAL A 176 -8.58 13.36 15.19
N GLU A 177 -9.66 13.39 15.97
CA GLU A 177 -9.69 12.91 17.34
C GLU A 177 -10.18 11.45 17.33
N MET A 178 -9.40 10.57 17.95
CA MET A 178 -9.72 9.14 18.08
C MET A 178 -10.21 8.83 19.49
N GLU A 179 -11.08 7.83 19.63
CA GLU A 179 -11.47 7.28 20.94
C GLU A 179 -11.47 5.75 20.92
N ALA A 180 -11.24 5.15 22.09
CA ALA A 180 -11.24 3.69 22.23
C ALA A 180 -12.67 3.15 22.27
N VAL A 181 -12.99 2.31 21.29
CA VAL A 181 -14.19 1.48 21.22
C VAL A 181 -14.07 0.29 22.16
N LYS A 182 -12.88 -0.29 22.23
CA LYS A 182 -12.54 -1.32 23.21
C LYS A 182 -11.06 -1.21 23.52
N ASP A 183 -10.72 -1.24 24.79
CA ASP A 183 -9.38 -0.89 25.27
C ASP A 183 -8.78 -2.00 26.12
N TYR A 184 -7.52 -1.86 26.50
CA TYR A 184 -6.79 -2.82 27.34
C TYR A 184 -6.74 -4.22 26.70
N LEU A 185 -6.62 -4.31 25.38
CA LEU A 185 -6.67 -5.59 24.68
C LEU A 185 -5.29 -6.24 24.62
N THR A 186 -5.28 -7.57 24.64
CA THR A 186 -4.19 -8.39 24.09
C THR A 186 -4.75 -9.08 22.85
N PHE A 187 -4.14 -8.79 21.70
CA PHE A 187 -4.32 -9.49 20.45
C PHE A 187 -3.47 -10.76 20.43
N GLU A 188 -4.03 -11.85 19.92
CA GLU A 188 -3.36 -13.13 19.70
C GLU A 188 -3.51 -13.51 18.21
N VAL A 189 -2.39 -13.82 17.57
CA VAL A 189 -2.35 -14.29 16.17
C VAL A 189 -1.50 -15.54 16.08
N ASN A 190 -1.96 -16.59 15.39
CA ASN A 190 -1.15 -17.78 15.13
C ASN A 190 -0.11 -17.47 14.06
N LEU A 191 1.16 -17.83 14.32
CA LEU A 191 2.23 -17.61 13.34
C LEU A 191 2.04 -18.43 12.07
N ASP A 192 1.43 -19.61 12.15
CA ASP A 192 1.17 -20.44 10.96
C ASP A 192 0.21 -19.75 9.99
N ASP A 193 -0.78 -19.02 10.51
CA ASP A 193 -1.75 -18.29 9.68
C ASP A 193 -1.08 -17.13 8.95
N ILE A 194 -0.26 -16.33 9.64
CA ILE A 194 0.39 -15.16 9.03
C ILE A 194 1.62 -15.50 8.18
N LYS A 195 2.29 -16.62 8.44
CA LYS A 195 3.44 -17.07 7.64
C LYS A 195 3.05 -17.86 6.40
N LYS A 196 1.75 -18.10 6.19
CA LYS A 196 1.26 -18.80 5.02
C LYS A 196 1.54 -17.98 3.75
N ASP A 197 2.24 -18.61 2.83
CA ASP A 197 2.74 -18.12 1.55
C ASP A 197 2.49 -19.29 0.58
N SER A 198 1.29 -19.30 -0.01
CA SER A 198 0.71 -20.51 -0.60
C SER A 198 1.39 -20.92 -1.90
N ASP A 199 1.88 -19.99 -2.69
CA ASP A 199 2.65 -20.28 -3.89
C ASP A 199 4.16 -20.28 -3.64
N ASN A 200 4.68 -19.69 -2.55
CA ASN A 200 6.10 -19.57 -2.20
C ASN A 200 6.85 -18.62 -3.13
N ASP A 201 6.29 -17.44 -3.38
CA ASP A 201 6.94 -16.34 -4.10
C ASP A 201 7.74 -15.41 -3.17
N GLY A 202 7.32 -15.27 -1.90
CA GLY A 202 7.93 -14.40 -0.91
C GLY A 202 6.94 -13.54 -0.13
N TYR A 203 5.76 -13.25 -0.68
CA TYR A 203 4.67 -12.59 0.02
C TYR A 203 3.81 -13.59 0.78
N ASN A 204 3.21 -13.14 1.88
CA ASN A 204 2.24 -13.98 2.59
C ASN A 204 0.84 -13.75 2.04
N ASP A 205 -0.03 -14.77 2.11
CA ASP A 205 -1.38 -14.77 1.54
C ASP A 205 -2.21 -13.52 1.93
N PHE A 206 -1.98 -12.97 3.13
CA PHE A 206 -2.68 -11.77 3.58
C PHE A 206 -2.21 -10.51 2.85
N PHE A 207 -0.92 -10.38 2.59
CA PHE A 207 -0.39 -9.23 1.87
C PHE A 207 -0.81 -9.25 0.42
N GLU A 208 -0.68 -10.39 -0.26
CA GLU A 208 -1.12 -10.54 -1.65
C GLU A 208 -2.58 -10.16 -1.84
N LYS A 209 -3.47 -10.66 -0.97
CA LYS A 209 -4.89 -10.27 -0.98
C LYS A 209 -5.10 -8.78 -0.75
N LEU A 210 -4.29 -8.16 0.10
CA LEU A 210 -4.35 -6.72 0.36
C LEU A 210 -4.02 -5.92 -0.90
N ILE A 211 -3.03 -6.37 -1.67
CA ILE A 211 -2.54 -5.68 -2.88
C ILE A 211 -3.09 -6.27 -4.19
N TYR A 212 -4.15 -7.08 -4.11
CA TYR A 212 -4.85 -7.70 -5.25
C TYR A 212 -4.06 -8.71 -6.08
N LEU A 213 -2.95 -9.23 -5.56
CA LEU A 213 -2.25 -10.37 -6.15
C LEU A 213 -2.98 -11.68 -5.88
N ASN A 214 -2.59 -12.73 -6.61
CA ASN A 214 -3.16 -14.06 -6.51
C ASN A 214 -2.29 -14.98 -5.63
N PRO A 215 -2.71 -15.31 -4.39
CA PRO A 215 -1.93 -16.16 -3.48
C PRO A 215 -1.63 -17.58 -3.95
N GLN A 216 -2.14 -17.98 -5.10
CA GLN A 216 -1.90 -19.32 -5.67
C GLN A 216 -1.04 -19.25 -6.93
N SER A 217 -0.50 -18.08 -7.28
CA SER A 217 0.27 -17.86 -8.49
C SER A 217 1.43 -16.93 -8.21
N LYS A 218 2.66 -17.47 -8.31
CA LYS A 218 3.90 -16.70 -8.14
C LYS A 218 4.06 -15.53 -9.11
N ASP A 219 3.26 -15.50 -10.16
CA ASP A 219 3.26 -14.58 -11.30
C ASP A 219 1.77 -14.32 -11.58
N THR A 220 1.23 -13.27 -10.99
CA THR A 220 -0.20 -12.96 -11.00
C THR A 220 -0.68 -12.56 -12.39
N ASP A 221 0.13 -11.81 -13.14
CA ASP A 221 -0.24 -11.26 -14.44
C ASP A 221 0.19 -12.13 -15.64
N GLY A 222 1.03 -13.15 -15.41
CA GLY A 222 1.48 -14.11 -16.41
C GLY A 222 2.53 -13.54 -17.37
N ASP A 223 3.36 -12.60 -16.92
CA ASP A 223 4.43 -12.03 -17.74
C ASP A 223 5.77 -12.79 -17.64
N GLY A 224 5.89 -13.70 -16.68
CA GLY A 224 7.06 -14.55 -16.44
C GLY A 224 8.01 -14.03 -15.36
N ILE A 225 7.68 -12.94 -14.68
CA ILE A 225 8.39 -12.40 -13.51
C ILE A 225 7.61 -12.82 -12.25
N SER A 226 8.33 -13.14 -11.17
CA SER A 226 7.64 -13.45 -9.91
C SER A 226 7.11 -12.17 -9.29
N ASP A 227 5.90 -12.18 -8.73
CA ASP A 227 5.26 -11.06 -8.05
C ASP A 227 6.18 -10.36 -7.03
N PHE A 228 6.95 -11.13 -6.26
CA PHE A 228 7.94 -10.61 -5.32
C PHE A 228 9.05 -9.79 -5.99
N ASP A 229 9.47 -10.15 -7.20
CA ASP A 229 10.53 -9.48 -7.96
C ASP A 229 9.99 -8.45 -8.97
N ASP A 230 8.70 -8.48 -9.28
CA ASP A 230 8.08 -7.61 -10.26
C ASP A 230 7.81 -6.20 -9.69
N LEU A 231 8.10 -5.20 -10.52
CA LEU A 231 7.87 -3.80 -10.23
C LEU A 231 6.45 -3.36 -10.62
N ASN A 232 5.70 -4.14 -11.39
CA ASN A 232 4.30 -3.91 -11.75
C ASN A 232 3.47 -5.23 -11.77
N PRO A 233 3.36 -5.95 -10.64
CA PRO A 233 2.87 -7.33 -10.58
C PRO A 233 1.38 -7.54 -10.92
N LEU A 234 0.62 -6.46 -11.13
CA LEU A 234 -0.80 -6.55 -11.49
C LEU A 234 -1.03 -6.56 -12.99
N HIS A 235 -0.05 -6.14 -13.79
CA HIS A 235 -0.24 -5.86 -15.20
C HIS A 235 0.99 -6.15 -16.03
N LYS A 236 0.79 -7.07 -16.97
CA LYS A 236 1.81 -7.44 -17.95
C LYS A 236 2.35 -6.22 -18.69
N SER A 237 3.64 -5.99 -18.53
CA SER A 237 4.35 -4.89 -19.17
C SER A 237 4.40 -5.03 -20.71
N GLU A 238 4.21 -3.91 -21.43
CA GLU A 238 4.30 -3.86 -22.90
C GLU A 238 5.15 -2.66 -23.37
N LYS A 239 5.37 -2.55 -24.69
CA LYS A 239 6.03 -1.39 -25.30
C LYS A 239 5.06 -0.62 -26.16
N GLY A 240 5.06 0.71 -26.03
CA GLY A 240 4.23 1.57 -26.85
C GLY A 240 4.51 3.03 -26.63
N LYS A 241 4.14 3.85 -27.62
CA LYS A 241 4.36 5.31 -27.58
C LYS A 241 3.80 5.96 -26.30
N PHE A 242 2.57 5.62 -25.92
CA PHE A 242 1.93 6.19 -24.72
C PHE A 242 2.29 5.45 -23.43
N ILE A 243 2.71 4.19 -23.52
CA ILE A 243 3.27 3.46 -22.37
C ILE A 243 4.58 4.15 -21.94
N SER A 244 5.47 4.44 -22.90
CA SER A 244 6.72 5.14 -22.60
C SER A 244 6.52 6.57 -22.06
N LEU A 245 5.39 7.21 -22.37
CA LEU A 245 5.02 8.48 -21.75
C LEU A 245 4.78 8.30 -20.26
N TYR A 246 3.98 7.31 -19.87
CA TYR A 246 3.68 7.04 -18.46
C TYR A 246 4.91 6.54 -17.69
N GLU A 247 5.80 5.77 -18.33
CA GLU A 247 7.09 5.40 -17.73
C GLU A 247 7.94 6.64 -17.39
N GLU A 248 8.02 7.61 -18.30
CA GLU A 248 8.72 8.88 -18.04
C GLU A 248 8.02 9.73 -16.96
N ILE A 249 6.68 9.72 -16.91
CA ILE A 249 5.90 10.41 -15.87
C ILE A 249 6.16 9.81 -14.48
N ILE A 250 6.10 8.48 -14.33
CA ILE A 250 6.40 7.80 -13.07
C ILE A 250 7.81 8.16 -12.60
N ASP A 251 8.77 8.19 -13.52
CA ASP A 251 10.16 8.55 -13.22
C ASP A 251 10.32 10.00 -12.72
N LEU A 252 9.47 10.93 -13.17
CA LEU A 252 9.42 12.32 -12.72
C LEU A 252 8.75 12.49 -11.35
N ASP A 253 7.74 11.67 -11.04
CA ASP A 253 6.95 11.68 -9.80
C ASP A 253 7.75 11.13 -8.59
N ALA A 254 9.05 11.43 -8.50
CA ALA A 254 9.99 10.78 -7.59
C ALA A 254 9.78 11.07 -6.10
N SER A 255 8.85 10.33 -5.50
CA SER A 255 8.83 9.96 -4.08
C SER A 255 10.16 9.29 -3.70
N ILE A 256 10.89 9.86 -2.74
CA ILE A 256 12.20 9.34 -2.28
C ILE A 256 12.04 8.02 -1.48
N TYR A 257 10.81 7.67 -1.08
CA TYR A 257 10.56 6.62 -0.09
C TYR A 257 10.30 5.23 -0.70
N CYS A 258 9.80 5.14 -1.94
CA CYS A 258 9.60 3.88 -2.65
C CYS A 258 10.63 3.74 -3.77
N ASN A 259 11.37 2.62 -3.78
CA ASN A 259 12.32 2.29 -4.83
C ASN A 259 12.25 0.79 -5.16
N SER A 260 12.92 0.38 -6.24
CA SER A 260 12.91 -1.00 -6.77
C SER A 260 13.32 -2.06 -5.75
N GLU A 261 14.19 -1.71 -4.79
CA GLU A 261 14.68 -2.64 -3.77
C GLU A 261 13.68 -2.86 -2.61
N ASN A 262 12.65 -2.02 -2.50
CA ASN A 262 11.70 -2.05 -1.39
C ASN A 262 10.53 -3.01 -1.66
N HIS A 263 10.78 -4.30 -1.49
CA HIS A 263 9.81 -5.37 -1.78
C HIS A 263 8.47 -5.27 -1.02
N TYR A 264 8.36 -4.53 0.08
CA TYR A 264 7.14 -4.41 0.89
C TYR A 264 6.52 -3.01 0.84
N LEU A 265 6.93 -2.16 -0.12
CA LEU A 265 6.35 -0.86 -0.40
C LEU A 265 6.00 -0.76 -1.89
N PHE A 266 4.85 -0.15 -2.18
CA PHE A 266 4.42 0.15 -3.54
C PHE A 266 3.88 1.58 -3.59
N GLU A 267 4.09 2.23 -4.72
CA GLU A 267 3.40 3.45 -5.07
C GLU A 267 2.05 3.10 -5.72
N LEU A 268 0.96 3.61 -5.15
CA LEU A 268 -0.39 3.29 -5.62
C LEU A 268 -0.89 4.37 -6.57
N TYR A 269 -1.27 3.94 -7.77
CA TYR A 269 -1.95 4.75 -8.76
C TYR A 269 -3.34 4.16 -9.00
N ASP A 270 -4.33 4.98 -9.33
CA ASP A 270 -5.62 4.53 -9.86
C ASP A 270 -5.77 4.97 -11.32
N SER A 271 -6.00 4.02 -12.23
CA SER A 271 -6.21 4.32 -13.65
C SER A 271 -6.82 3.13 -14.39
N ASP A 272 -7.83 3.43 -15.22
CA ASP A 272 -8.36 2.49 -16.22
C ASP A 272 -7.70 2.67 -17.60
N CYS A 273 -6.65 3.51 -17.70
CA CYS A 273 -5.90 3.61 -18.93
C CYS A 273 -4.93 2.44 -19.07
N GLU A 274 -5.19 1.55 -20.02
CA GLU A 274 -4.35 0.39 -20.30
C GLU A 274 -2.89 0.76 -20.64
N TYR A 275 -2.64 1.92 -21.26
CA TYR A 275 -1.25 2.35 -21.50
C TYR A 275 -0.50 2.59 -20.20
N PHE A 276 -1.19 3.10 -19.18
CA PHE A 276 -0.56 3.32 -17.89
C PHE A 276 -0.41 2.00 -17.14
N GLN A 277 -1.42 1.13 -17.17
CA GLN A 277 -1.35 -0.18 -16.54
C GLN A 277 -0.18 -1.04 -17.06
N LYS A 278 0.16 -0.94 -18.35
CA LYS A 278 1.20 -1.77 -19.00
C LYS A 278 2.62 -1.20 -18.96
N VAL A 279 2.90 -0.25 -18.07
CA VAL A 279 4.23 0.34 -17.90
C VAL A 279 5.22 -0.66 -17.30
N ASN A 280 6.49 -0.53 -17.68
CA ASN A 280 7.60 -1.25 -17.06
C ASN A 280 8.48 -0.28 -16.26
N PRO A 281 8.11 0.06 -15.01
CA PRO A 281 8.86 1.01 -14.21
C PRO A 281 10.26 0.46 -13.90
N GLN A 282 11.29 1.31 -13.92
CA GLN A 282 12.68 0.85 -13.74
C GLN A 282 13.25 1.15 -12.34
N LYS A 283 12.63 2.07 -11.60
CA LYS A 283 13.22 2.62 -10.36
C LYS A 283 12.39 2.36 -9.12
N ARG A 284 11.14 1.90 -9.26
CA ARG A 284 10.19 1.76 -8.17
C ARG A 284 9.13 0.72 -8.49
N ARG A 285 8.50 0.25 -7.42
CA ARG A 285 7.39 -0.70 -7.46
C ARG A 285 6.08 0.06 -7.45
N VAL A 286 5.18 -0.29 -8.36
CA VAL A 286 3.89 0.37 -8.53
C VAL A 286 2.75 -0.64 -8.44
N LEU A 287 1.60 -0.17 -7.97
CA LEU A 287 0.33 -0.87 -8.11
C LEU A 287 -0.63 0.08 -8.82
N ILE A 288 -0.96 -0.23 -10.07
CA ILE A 288 -1.88 0.57 -10.87
C ILE A 288 -3.25 -0.08 -10.79
N LEU A 289 -4.09 0.40 -9.89
CA LEU A 289 -5.39 -0.15 -9.61
C LEU A 289 -6.40 0.33 -10.65
N SER A 290 -7.25 -0.56 -11.14
CA SER A 290 -8.47 -0.15 -11.87
C SER A 290 -9.37 0.68 -10.95
N GLU A 291 -10.30 1.46 -11.53
CA GLU A 291 -11.27 2.24 -10.76
C GLU A 291 -12.02 1.36 -9.75
N THR A 292 -12.38 0.14 -10.17
CA THR A 292 -13.09 -0.81 -9.31
C THR A 292 -12.22 -1.28 -8.15
N GLN A 293 -10.96 -1.63 -8.40
CA GLN A 293 -10.01 -2.02 -7.35
C GLN A 293 -9.71 -0.86 -6.40
N ALA A 294 -9.50 0.35 -6.92
CA ALA A 294 -9.28 1.55 -6.11
C ALA A 294 -10.52 1.92 -5.27
N TYR A 295 -11.72 1.69 -5.82
CA TYR A 295 -12.97 1.90 -5.11
C TYR A 295 -13.20 0.88 -4.00
N GLN A 296 -12.89 -0.39 -4.27
CA GLN A 296 -13.01 -1.50 -3.32
C GLN A 296 -11.86 -1.56 -2.32
N LEU A 297 -10.76 -0.86 -2.61
CA LEU A 297 -9.65 -0.72 -1.70
C LEU A 297 -10.21 -0.24 -0.36
N ASN A 298 -9.97 -1.01 0.69
CA ASN A 298 -10.50 -0.71 2.01
C ASN A 298 -10.17 0.75 2.36
N ASP A 299 -11.11 1.48 2.99
CA ASP A 299 -10.96 2.92 3.27
C ASP A 299 -9.61 3.27 3.95
N ASP A 300 -9.09 2.30 4.70
CA ASP A 300 -7.80 2.21 5.39
C ASP A 300 -6.63 2.57 4.47
N TYR A 301 -6.70 2.05 3.25
CA TYR A 301 -5.64 2.11 2.24
C TYR A 301 -5.95 3.12 1.15
N ARG A 302 -7.17 3.67 1.09
CA ARG A 302 -7.51 4.76 0.15
C ARG A 302 -6.68 6.01 0.42
N SER A 303 -6.25 6.22 1.66
CA SER A 303 -5.30 7.29 2.01
C SER A 303 -3.90 7.08 1.44
N LEU A 304 -3.56 5.85 1.04
CA LEU A 304 -2.31 5.52 0.35
C LEU A 304 -2.38 5.72 -1.16
N LEU A 305 -3.58 5.91 -1.73
CA LEU A 305 -3.68 6.27 -3.15
C LEU A 305 -2.87 7.56 -3.36
N GLY A 306 -1.89 7.46 -4.24
CA GLY A 306 -0.94 8.52 -4.54
C GLY A 306 -1.53 9.47 -5.57
N THR A 307 -0.86 9.55 -6.71
CA THR A 307 -1.22 10.43 -7.81
C THR A 307 -2.25 9.75 -8.71
N PHE A 308 -3.35 10.43 -9.01
CA PHE A 308 -4.26 10.04 -10.09
C PHE A 308 -3.82 10.74 -11.38
N TYR A 309 -3.62 9.98 -12.46
CA TYR A 309 -3.46 10.54 -13.80
C TYR A 309 -4.72 10.31 -14.63
N GLY A 310 -5.35 11.41 -15.04
CA GLY A 310 -6.54 11.38 -15.86
C GLY A 310 -6.26 10.99 -17.30
N ARG A 311 -7.30 11.09 -18.14
CA ARG A 311 -7.23 10.72 -19.55
C ARG A 311 -6.39 11.69 -20.36
N ILE A 312 -5.75 11.16 -21.40
CA ILE A 312 -4.94 11.92 -22.34
C ILE A 312 -5.84 12.77 -23.23
N LYS A 313 -5.63 14.08 -23.20
CA LYS A 313 -6.26 15.04 -24.11
C LYS A 313 -5.27 15.47 -25.19
N LYS A 314 -5.67 15.35 -26.46
CA LYS A 314 -4.87 15.80 -27.60
C LYS A 314 -4.87 17.33 -27.68
N GLY A 315 -3.73 17.91 -28.02
CA GLY A 315 -3.60 19.34 -28.28
C GLY A 315 -4.07 19.75 -29.66
N SER A 316 -3.83 21.02 -30.01
CA SER A 316 -4.15 21.55 -31.34
C SER A 316 -3.29 20.98 -32.45
N ASP A 317 -2.13 20.42 -32.10
CA ASP A 317 -1.26 19.68 -33.02
C ASP A 317 -1.20 18.19 -32.64
N GLU A 318 -0.74 17.36 -33.56
CA GLU A 318 -0.66 15.90 -33.37
C GLU A 318 0.46 15.43 -32.41
N LYS A 319 1.28 16.37 -31.91
CA LYS A 319 2.49 16.09 -31.11
C LYS A 319 2.30 16.41 -29.64
N THR A 320 1.36 17.29 -29.31
CA THR A 320 1.12 17.80 -27.96
C THR A 320 -0.05 17.07 -27.31
N PHE A 321 0.15 16.66 -26.07
CA PHE A 321 -0.81 15.93 -25.25
C PHE A 321 -0.86 16.55 -23.85
N TYR A 322 -2.01 16.42 -23.22
CA TYR A 322 -2.29 16.96 -21.90
C TYR A 322 -2.85 15.87 -21.01
N ILE A 323 -2.34 15.73 -19.79
CA ILE A 323 -2.83 14.74 -18.83
C ILE A 323 -3.09 15.48 -17.51
N PRO A 324 -4.36 15.69 -17.12
CA PRO A 324 -4.64 16.25 -15.80
C PRO A 324 -4.23 15.23 -14.74
N TYR A 325 -3.69 15.70 -13.62
CA TYR A 325 -3.37 14.84 -12.49
C TYR A 325 -3.77 15.50 -11.18
N SER A 326 -4.10 14.67 -10.20
CA SER A 326 -4.42 15.12 -8.85
C SER A 326 -3.68 14.27 -7.83
N GLU A 327 -3.11 14.90 -6.82
CA GLU A 327 -2.46 14.25 -5.69
C GLU A 327 -2.92 14.95 -4.40
N LYS A 328 -3.60 14.23 -3.52
CA LYS A 328 -4.11 14.76 -2.24
C LYS A 328 -4.90 16.06 -2.39
N SER A 329 -4.32 17.20 -1.95
CA SER A 329 -4.94 18.53 -1.98
C SER A 329 -4.42 19.41 -3.12
N SER A 330 -3.59 18.85 -4.01
CA SER A 330 -2.98 19.51 -5.15
C SER A 330 -3.31 18.79 -6.45
N GLY A 331 -2.98 19.43 -7.55
CA GLY A 331 -3.13 18.87 -8.87
C GLY A 331 -2.60 19.83 -9.90
N GLY A 332 -2.59 19.37 -11.14
CA GLY A 332 -2.09 20.14 -12.24
C GLY A 332 -2.36 19.43 -13.54
N ARG A 333 -1.53 19.73 -14.53
CA ARG A 333 -1.59 19.09 -15.83
C ARG A 333 -0.19 18.85 -16.34
N ILE A 334 0.07 17.62 -16.74
CA ILE A 334 1.22 17.27 -17.53
C ILE A 334 0.99 17.76 -18.96
N ILE A 335 1.98 18.47 -19.51
CA ILE A 335 2.09 18.82 -20.92
C ILE A 335 3.19 17.94 -21.50
N ALA A 336 2.82 17.06 -22.42
CA ALA A 336 3.74 16.12 -23.06
C ALA A 336 3.81 16.39 -24.56
N GLU A 337 5.01 16.62 -25.08
CA GLU A 337 5.26 16.81 -26.51
C GLU A 337 6.09 15.64 -27.07
N PHE A 338 5.64 15.03 -28.16
CA PHE A 338 6.34 13.93 -28.83
C PHE A 338 7.07 14.42 -30.09
N LYS A 339 8.41 14.44 -30.05
CA LYS A 339 9.27 14.85 -31.16
C LYS A 339 10.47 13.91 -31.27
N ASN A 340 10.81 13.51 -32.49
CA ASN A 340 11.98 12.67 -32.79
C ASN A 340 12.03 11.39 -31.91
N GLU A 341 10.89 10.72 -31.78
CA GLU A 341 10.72 9.49 -30.98
C GLU A 341 11.00 9.65 -29.48
N LYS A 342 10.92 10.87 -28.96
CA LYS A 342 11.14 11.19 -27.54
C LYS A 342 10.01 12.06 -27.00
N TRP A 343 9.70 11.85 -25.72
CA TRP A 343 8.82 12.74 -24.99
C TRP A 343 9.60 13.92 -24.39
N SER A 344 8.93 15.06 -24.32
CA SER A 344 9.34 16.21 -23.53
C SER A 344 8.17 16.55 -22.62
N ILE A 345 8.40 16.47 -21.31
CA ILE A 345 7.34 16.51 -20.30
C ILE A 345 7.54 17.74 -19.42
N PHE A 346 6.47 18.47 -19.18
CA PHE A 346 6.44 19.65 -18.33
C PHE A 346 5.20 19.63 -17.43
N GLU A 347 5.35 20.06 -16.18
CA GLU A 347 4.24 20.20 -15.24
C GLU A 347 3.71 21.65 -15.23
N ASP A 348 2.41 21.80 -15.49
CA ASP A 348 1.65 23.04 -15.32
C ASP A 348 0.86 22.98 -14.00
N LEU A 349 1.49 23.47 -12.94
CA LEU A 349 0.92 23.54 -11.58
C LEU A 349 -0.18 24.60 -11.42
N GLN A 350 -0.35 25.49 -12.40
CA GLN A 350 -1.40 26.53 -12.35
C GLN A 350 -2.75 26.01 -12.85
N TYR A 351 -2.76 24.84 -13.48
CA TYR A 351 -3.97 24.20 -13.95
C TYR A 351 -4.80 23.69 -12.75
N LYS A 352 -6.00 24.24 -12.59
CA LYS A 352 -6.98 23.76 -11.60
C LYS A 352 -7.99 22.85 -12.30
N ILE A 353 -8.09 21.61 -11.82
CA ILE A 353 -9.03 20.58 -12.32
C ILE A 353 -10.47 20.97 -12.01
#